data_AF-A0A8B3T7Q2-F1
#
_entry.id   AF-A0A8B3T7Q2-F1
#
_cell.length_a   1.000
_cell.length_b   1.000
_cell.length_c   1.000
_cell.angle_alpha   90.00
_cell.angle_beta   90.00
_cell.angle_gamma   90.00
#
_symmetry.space_group_name_H-M   'P 1'
#
loop_
_entity.id
_entity.type
_entity.pdbx_description
1 polymer ?
#
loop_
_entity_poly.entity_id
_entity_poly.type
_entity_poly.pdbx_seq_one_letter_code
_entity_poly.pdbx_strand_id
1 'polypeptide(L)'
;MTNFIQTVFKIGLFSIFTFFSQFSSADIDAELIDDMVQVNPLISLRSLETGVPLINGQYKDQRNFQWIISEVPASETTFKKAGLTQFRVPSLERCLYTIQNRLISESCDPKDAGSLWVIIPTVLGGVEIKSMRTNTCLSAGRKYNDYRLAPCQENEKITVSPKLLWFFSPASMPAKLSPAFPIAVIEKE
;
A
#
# COMPACT_ATOMS: atom_id res chain seq x y z
N MET A 1 -32.86 -62.79 55.49
CA MET A 1 -32.48 -62.68 56.91
C MET A 1 -31.14 -61.96 56.98
N THR A 2 -31.09 -60.87 57.75
CA THR A 2 -29.91 -60.25 58.40
C THR A 2 -28.77 -59.72 57.50
N ASN A 3 -28.48 -58.41 57.50
CA ASN A 3 -27.62 -57.66 58.47
C ASN A 3 -26.17 -58.19 58.46
N PHE A 4 -25.06 -57.45 58.43
CA PHE A 4 -24.72 -56.02 58.61
C PHE A 4 -23.17 -55.91 58.44
N ILE A 5 -22.69 -54.86 57.75
CA ILE A 5 -21.46 -54.06 58.03
C ILE A 5 -20.07 -54.74 58.19
N GLN A 6 -19.07 -54.32 57.38
CA GLN A 6 -17.96 -53.37 57.69
C GLN A 6 -16.84 -53.47 56.60
N THR A 7 -16.68 -52.48 55.70
CA THR A 7 -15.62 -51.42 55.69
C THR A 7 -14.18 -52.00 55.68
N VAL A 8 -13.29 -51.78 54.69
CA VAL A 8 -12.56 -50.53 54.37
C VAL A 8 -11.70 -50.74 53.10
N PHE A 9 -11.82 -49.81 52.15
CA PHE A 9 -10.82 -49.23 51.23
C PHE A 9 -9.82 -50.13 50.46
N LYS A 10 -9.99 -50.13 49.12
CA LYS A 10 -8.90 -49.74 48.19
C LYS A 10 -9.46 -48.74 47.18
N ILE A 11 -9.11 -47.47 47.37
CA ILE A 11 -9.37 -46.38 46.44
C ILE A 11 -8.56 -46.66 45.16
N GLY A 12 -9.26 -46.77 44.05
CA GLY A 12 -8.67 -46.78 42.71
C GLY A 12 -8.02 -45.43 42.42
N LEU A 13 -6.79 -45.49 41.92
CA LEU A 13 -6.11 -44.35 41.30
C LEU A 13 -6.82 -44.05 39.97
N PHE A 14 -7.74 -43.08 39.96
CA PHE A 14 -8.19 -42.44 38.74
C PHE A 14 -7.23 -41.28 38.44
N SER A 15 -6.29 -41.50 37.51
CA SER A 15 -5.49 -40.41 36.94
C SER A 15 -6.40 -39.50 36.13
N ILE A 16 -6.73 -38.33 36.68
CA ILE A 16 -7.32 -37.23 35.93
C ILE A 16 -6.19 -36.63 35.10
N PHE A 17 -6.16 -36.95 33.79
CA PHE A 17 -5.39 -36.19 32.83
C PHE A 17 -6.05 -34.83 32.67
N THR A 18 -5.57 -33.82 33.41
CA THR A 18 -5.79 -32.42 33.05
C THR A 18 -5.04 -32.16 31.75
N PHE A 19 -5.78 -32.14 30.64
CA PHE A 19 -5.35 -31.49 29.42
C PHE A 19 -5.18 -29.99 29.74
N PHE A 20 -3.97 -29.57 30.06
CA PHE A 20 -3.58 -28.19 29.80
C PHE A 20 -3.50 -28.07 28.29
N SER A 21 -4.54 -27.51 27.67
CA SER A 21 -4.44 -26.97 26.31
C SER A 21 -3.38 -25.88 26.37
N GLN A 22 -2.18 -26.25 25.94
CA GLN A 22 -1.08 -25.33 25.73
C GLN A 22 -1.50 -24.46 24.54
N PHE A 23 -2.09 -23.28 24.81
CA PHE A 23 -2.29 -22.27 23.77
C PHE A 23 -0.90 -21.97 23.19
N SER A 24 -0.68 -22.45 21.98
CA SER A 24 0.54 -22.18 21.24
C SER A 24 0.54 -20.69 20.91
N SER A 25 1.69 -20.02 21.02
CA SER A 25 1.83 -18.63 20.57
C SER A 25 1.44 -18.45 19.10
N ALA A 26 1.52 -19.51 18.30
CA ALA A 26 1.09 -19.53 16.91
C ALA A 26 -0.43 -19.32 16.72
N ASP A 27 -1.26 -19.74 17.68
CA ASP A 27 -2.72 -19.54 17.60
C ASP A 27 -3.10 -18.09 17.91
N ILE A 28 -2.31 -17.41 18.77
CA ILE A 28 -2.48 -15.99 19.11
C ILE A 28 -1.98 -15.11 17.95
N ASP A 29 -0.89 -15.49 17.29
CA ASP A 29 -0.37 -14.78 16.12
C ASP A 29 -1.33 -14.86 14.92
N ALA A 30 -2.06 -15.97 14.75
CA ALA A 30 -3.03 -16.14 13.67
C ALA A 30 -4.27 -15.24 13.85
N GLU A 31 -4.74 -15.05 15.10
CA GLU A 31 -5.91 -14.22 15.40
C GLU A 31 -5.60 -12.72 15.27
N LEU A 32 -4.35 -12.29 15.50
CA LEU A 32 -3.92 -10.89 15.35
C LEU A 32 -3.77 -10.45 13.88
N ILE A 33 -3.62 -11.39 12.95
CA ILE A 33 -3.41 -11.12 11.52
C ILE A 33 -4.74 -10.94 10.76
N ASP A 34 -5.85 -11.48 11.29
CA ASP A 34 -7.15 -11.52 10.60
C ASP A 34 -7.82 -10.12 10.47
N ASP A 35 -7.42 -9.14 11.30
CA ASP A 35 -7.98 -7.78 11.29
C ASP A 35 -7.18 -6.76 10.45
N MET A 36 -6.13 -7.19 9.73
CA MET A 36 -5.35 -6.28 8.88
C MET A 36 -6.09 -5.96 7.57
N VAL A 37 -7.02 -5.01 7.62
CA VAL A 37 -7.65 -4.44 6.43
C VAL A 37 -6.57 -3.78 5.57
N GLN A 38 -6.42 -4.23 4.32
CA GLN A 38 -5.52 -3.60 3.36
C GLN A 38 -5.94 -2.14 3.14
N VAL A 39 -5.11 -1.23 3.64
CA VAL A 39 -5.30 0.20 3.41
C VAL A 39 -4.66 0.55 2.07
N ASN A 40 -5.44 1.18 1.19
CA ASN A 40 -4.95 1.75 -0.07
C ASN A 40 -4.83 3.27 0.11
N PRO A 41 -3.61 3.81 0.35
CA PRO A 41 -3.43 5.21 0.70
C PRO A 41 -3.79 6.15 -0.45
N LEU A 42 -4.38 7.29 -0.10
CA LEU A 42 -4.54 8.42 -1.02
C LEU A 42 -3.27 9.28 -0.97
N ILE A 43 -2.61 9.41 -2.12
CA ILE A 43 -1.31 10.07 -2.26
C ILE A 43 -1.33 11.13 -3.36
N SER A 44 -0.27 11.94 -3.38
CA SER A 44 0.12 12.74 -4.53
C SER A 44 1.55 12.36 -4.95
N LEU A 45 1.72 12.00 -6.22
CA LEU A 45 3.00 11.60 -6.82
C LEU A 45 3.75 12.85 -7.26
N ARG A 46 4.80 13.25 -6.55
CA ARG A 46 5.56 14.47 -6.87
C ARG A 46 6.92 14.15 -7.45
N SER A 47 7.28 14.85 -8.52
CA SER A 47 8.65 14.78 -9.04
C SER A 47 9.61 15.44 -8.06
N LEU A 48 10.77 14.83 -7.81
CA LEU A 48 11.84 15.47 -7.04
C LEU A 48 12.58 16.57 -7.81
N GLU A 49 12.57 16.53 -9.15
CA GLU A 49 13.14 17.60 -9.98
C GLU A 49 12.32 18.90 -9.87
N THR A 50 10.99 18.80 -9.94
CA THR A 50 10.12 19.99 -10.11
C THR A 50 9.22 20.27 -8.90
N GLY A 51 9.02 19.31 -8.01
CA GLY A 51 8.04 19.38 -6.91
C GLY A 51 6.58 19.27 -7.33
N VAL A 52 6.31 19.20 -8.65
CA VAL A 52 4.97 19.22 -9.22
C VAL A 52 4.31 17.84 -9.15
N PRO A 53 3.04 17.75 -8.73
CA PRO A 53 2.32 16.50 -8.69
C PRO A 53 1.86 16.01 -10.08
N LEU A 54 2.00 14.72 -10.32
CA LEU A 54 1.46 14.03 -11.50
C LEU A 54 -0.06 14.16 -11.54
N ILE A 55 -0.57 14.63 -12.68
CA ILE A 55 -2.02 14.78 -12.89
C ILE A 55 -2.64 13.51 -13.47
N ASN A 56 -3.88 13.19 -13.10
CA ASN A 56 -4.64 12.08 -13.68
C ASN A 56 -5.49 12.46 -14.90
N GLY A 57 -5.73 13.74 -15.14
CA GLY A 57 -6.49 14.25 -16.28
C GLY A 57 -8.00 13.98 -16.22
N GLN A 58 -8.54 13.47 -15.11
CA GLN A 58 -9.97 13.11 -14.98
C GLN A 58 -10.79 14.21 -14.28
N TYR A 59 -10.14 15.13 -13.58
CA TYR A 59 -10.80 16.20 -12.82
C TYR A 59 -10.27 17.58 -13.19
N LYS A 60 -11.08 18.61 -12.95
CA LYS A 60 -10.70 20.02 -13.07
C LYS A 60 -10.30 20.67 -11.75
N ASP A 61 -10.40 19.93 -10.64
CA ASP A 61 -10.12 20.39 -9.28
C ASP A 61 -8.94 19.62 -8.64
N GLN A 62 -8.76 19.75 -7.32
CA GLN A 62 -7.64 19.14 -6.59
C GLN A 62 -7.57 17.62 -6.71
N ARG A 63 -8.68 16.93 -7.01
CA ARG A 63 -8.69 15.48 -7.26
C ARG A 63 -7.85 15.09 -8.46
N ASN A 64 -7.54 16.04 -9.34
CA ASN A 64 -6.67 15.81 -10.49
C ASN A 64 -5.23 15.49 -10.09
N PHE A 65 -4.82 15.82 -8.86
CA PHE A 65 -3.46 15.59 -8.33
C PHE A 65 -3.37 14.40 -7.37
N GLN A 66 -4.45 13.62 -7.27
CA GLN A 66 -4.62 12.56 -6.30
C GLN A 66 -4.61 11.19 -6.99
N TRP A 67 -4.00 10.22 -6.31
CA TRP A 67 -3.91 8.83 -6.73
C TRP A 67 -4.10 7.93 -5.51
N ILE A 68 -4.80 6.81 -5.68
CA ILE A 68 -4.84 5.72 -4.72
C ILE A 68 -3.75 4.74 -5.14
N ILE A 69 -2.79 4.47 -4.27
CA ILE A 69 -1.76 3.47 -4.51
C ILE A 69 -2.18 2.13 -3.91
N SER A 70 -2.03 1.05 -4.67
CA SER A 70 -2.36 -0.30 -4.21
C SER A 70 -1.40 -1.32 -4.82
N GLU A 71 -0.96 -2.28 -4.01
CA GLU A 71 -0.31 -3.48 -4.52
C GLU A 71 -1.35 -4.38 -5.21
N VAL A 72 -0.95 -4.98 -6.32
CA VAL A 72 -1.74 -5.95 -7.07
C VAL A 72 -1.30 -7.36 -6.66
N PRO A 73 -2.20 -8.20 -6.13
CA PRO A 73 -1.86 -9.57 -5.76
C PRO A 73 -1.32 -10.36 -6.95
N ALA A 74 -0.25 -11.13 -6.73
CA ALA A 74 0.37 -11.93 -7.78
C ALA A 74 -0.62 -12.89 -8.47
N SER A 75 -1.62 -13.38 -7.73
CA SER A 75 -2.70 -14.25 -8.22
C SER A 75 -3.56 -13.59 -9.31
N GLU A 76 -3.75 -12.28 -9.25
CA GLU A 76 -4.60 -11.50 -10.17
C GLU A 76 -3.89 -11.11 -11.46
N THR A 77 -2.55 -11.06 -11.42
CA THR A 77 -1.72 -10.69 -12.56
C THR A 77 -1.51 -11.87 -13.53
N THR A 78 -1.31 -11.56 -14.81
CA THR A 78 -0.83 -12.52 -15.82
C THR A 78 0.64 -12.89 -15.62
N PHE A 79 1.41 -12.00 -15.00
CA PHE A 79 2.84 -12.17 -14.71
C PHE A 79 3.13 -13.10 -13.54
N LYS A 80 2.13 -13.42 -12.70
CA LYS A 80 2.28 -14.20 -11.46
C LYS A 80 3.43 -13.67 -10.58
N LYS A 81 3.56 -12.35 -10.52
CA LYS A 81 4.66 -11.63 -9.86
C LYS A 81 4.11 -10.72 -8.76
N ALA A 82 4.73 -10.75 -7.59
CA ALA A 82 4.46 -9.85 -6.47
C ALA A 82 5.18 -8.49 -6.62
N GLY A 83 4.80 -7.50 -5.82
CA GLY A 83 5.42 -6.17 -5.86
C GLY A 83 5.05 -5.34 -7.09
N LEU A 84 3.92 -5.67 -7.75
CA LEU A 84 3.34 -4.84 -8.79
C LEU A 84 2.36 -3.85 -8.16
N THR A 85 2.38 -2.62 -8.64
CA THR A 85 1.60 -1.52 -8.08
C THR A 85 0.74 -0.88 -9.15
N GLN A 86 -0.46 -0.45 -8.76
CA GLN A 86 -1.31 0.42 -9.55
C GLN A 86 -1.50 1.77 -8.85
N PHE A 87 -1.66 2.80 -9.66
CA PHE A 87 -2.04 4.14 -9.21
C PHE A 87 -3.41 4.45 -9.78
N ARG A 88 -4.45 4.31 -8.96
CA ARG A 88 -5.85 4.47 -9.37
C ARG A 88 -6.34 5.89 -9.12
N VAL A 89 -7.16 6.39 -10.02
CA VAL A 89 -7.85 7.67 -9.86
C VAL A 89 -8.94 7.51 -8.79
N PRO A 90 -9.02 8.39 -7.78
CA PRO A 90 -10.03 8.28 -6.72
C PRO A 90 -11.44 8.22 -7.31
N SER A 91 -12.27 7.32 -6.79
CA SER A 91 -13.68 7.13 -7.23
C SER A 91 -13.88 6.68 -8.68
N LEU A 92 -12.82 6.30 -9.40
CA LEU A 92 -12.91 5.79 -10.78
C LEU A 92 -12.10 4.50 -10.94
N GLU A 93 -12.54 3.62 -11.84
CA GLU A 93 -11.77 2.44 -12.28
C GLU A 93 -10.82 2.82 -13.44
N ARG A 94 -10.03 3.87 -13.21
CA ARG A 94 -8.97 4.31 -14.13
C ARG A 94 -7.65 4.41 -13.39
N CYS A 95 -6.58 3.92 -13.99
CA CYS A 95 -5.24 3.86 -13.43
C CYS A 95 -4.24 4.61 -14.32
N LEU A 96 -3.12 5.04 -13.73
CA LEU A 96 -1.97 5.53 -14.47
C LEU A 96 -1.54 4.44 -15.45
N TYR A 97 -1.58 4.77 -16.73
CA TYR A 97 -1.50 3.80 -17.79
C TYR A 97 -0.51 4.21 -18.88
N THR A 98 0.18 3.23 -19.42
CA THR A 98 1.10 3.41 -20.55
C THR A 98 0.53 2.84 -21.84
N ILE A 99 0.47 3.66 -22.89
CA ILE A 99 0.10 3.22 -24.24
C ILE A 99 0.95 3.94 -25.27
N GLN A 100 1.58 3.20 -26.19
CA GLN A 100 2.39 3.80 -27.27
C GLN A 100 3.38 4.87 -26.76
N ASN A 101 4.08 4.58 -25.65
CA ASN A 101 5.02 5.48 -24.98
C ASN A 101 4.41 6.80 -24.44
N ARG A 102 3.09 6.85 -24.22
CA ARG A 102 2.36 7.96 -23.60
C ARG A 102 1.81 7.56 -22.24
N LEU A 103 1.63 8.55 -21.37
CA LEU A 103 1.00 8.43 -20.06
C LEU A 103 -0.43 8.94 -20.14
N ILE A 104 -1.40 8.12 -19.77
CA ILE A 104 -2.81 8.46 -19.72
C ILE A 104 -3.46 7.85 -18.46
N SER A 105 -4.74 8.10 -18.25
CA SER A 105 -5.55 7.37 -17.28
C SER A 105 -6.54 6.47 -18.00
N GLU A 106 -6.41 5.15 -17.84
CA GLU A 106 -7.21 4.13 -18.53
C GLU A 106 -7.53 2.95 -17.62
N SER A 107 -8.13 1.87 -18.11
CA SER A 107 -8.48 0.66 -17.33
C SER A 107 -7.44 0.24 -16.27
N CYS A 108 -7.93 -0.10 -15.08
CA CYS A 108 -7.17 -0.70 -13.98
C CYS A 108 -7.05 -2.24 -14.06
N ASP A 109 -7.28 -2.86 -15.23
CA ASP A 109 -7.19 -4.32 -15.35
C ASP A 109 -5.80 -4.84 -14.89
N PRO A 110 -5.73 -5.66 -13.83
CA PRO A 110 -4.46 -6.19 -13.30
C PRO A 110 -3.81 -7.23 -14.23
N LYS A 111 -4.52 -7.67 -15.27
CA LYS A 111 -3.98 -8.54 -16.32
C LYS A 111 -3.28 -7.75 -17.42
N ASP A 112 -3.50 -6.44 -17.48
CA ASP A 112 -2.91 -5.54 -18.45
C ASP A 112 -1.66 -4.85 -17.90
N ALA A 113 -0.51 -5.16 -18.49
CA ALA A 113 0.79 -4.53 -18.22
C ALA A 113 0.78 -2.99 -18.29
N GLY A 114 -0.17 -2.39 -19.02
CA GLY A 114 -0.27 -0.95 -19.21
C GLY A 114 -0.51 -0.20 -17.92
N SER A 115 -1.28 -0.78 -16.99
CA SER A 115 -1.61 -0.20 -15.67
C SER A 115 -0.62 -0.59 -14.56
N LEU A 116 0.30 -1.52 -14.85
CA LEU A 116 1.16 -2.14 -13.85
C LEU A 116 2.54 -1.46 -13.79
N TRP A 117 2.96 -1.15 -12.56
CA TRP A 117 4.21 -0.47 -12.25
C TRP A 117 5.03 -1.24 -11.24
N VAL A 118 6.35 -1.08 -11.30
CA VAL A 118 7.29 -1.54 -10.28
C VAL A 118 7.89 -0.33 -9.60
N ILE A 119 7.86 -0.32 -8.27
CA ILE A 119 8.51 0.74 -7.48
C ILE A 119 9.94 0.29 -7.18
N ILE A 120 10.91 1.09 -7.59
CA ILE A 120 12.33 0.83 -7.36
C ILE A 120 12.80 1.84 -6.30
N PRO A 121 13.03 1.40 -5.06
CA PRO A 121 13.44 2.30 -3.99
C PRO A 121 14.87 2.78 -4.16
N THR A 122 15.16 3.98 -3.67
CA THR A 122 16.53 4.48 -3.49
C THR A 122 16.84 4.73 -2.02
N VAL A 123 18.12 4.84 -1.70
CA VAL A 123 18.59 5.06 -0.31
C VAL A 123 18.14 6.40 0.30
N LEU A 124 17.72 7.37 -0.52
CA LEU A 124 17.26 8.69 -0.06
C LEU A 124 15.74 8.82 0.01
N GLY A 125 14.99 7.74 -0.19
CA GLY A 125 13.53 7.72 -0.10
C GLY A 125 12.79 8.21 -1.36
N GLY A 126 13.49 8.78 -2.34
CA GLY A 126 12.97 8.91 -3.71
C GLY A 126 12.84 7.54 -4.36
N VAL A 127 11.89 7.37 -5.27
CA VAL A 127 11.68 6.11 -5.99
C VAL A 127 11.66 6.33 -7.49
N GLU A 128 12.19 5.38 -8.25
CA GLU A 128 11.86 5.26 -9.67
C GLU A 128 10.57 4.45 -9.81
N ILE A 129 9.75 4.80 -10.80
CA ILE A 129 8.46 4.15 -11.06
C ILE A 129 8.50 3.57 -12.47
N LYS A 130 8.72 2.25 -12.57
CA LYS A 130 8.97 1.54 -13.82
C LYS A 130 7.70 0.93 -14.40
N SER A 131 7.40 1.22 -15.65
CA SER A 131 6.29 0.63 -16.40
C SER A 131 6.61 -0.83 -16.76
N MET A 132 5.70 -1.75 -16.43
CA MET A 132 5.81 -3.16 -16.84
C MET A 132 5.66 -3.33 -18.35
N ARG A 133 4.87 -2.47 -19.01
CA ARG A 133 4.64 -2.55 -20.46
C ARG A 133 5.82 -2.10 -21.30
N THR A 134 6.44 -0.98 -20.93
CA THR A 134 7.46 -0.33 -21.77
C THR A 134 8.88 -0.55 -21.26
N ASN A 135 9.04 -1.10 -20.04
CA ASN A 135 10.33 -1.26 -19.39
C ASN A 135 11.11 0.06 -19.24
N THR A 136 10.38 1.16 -19.08
CA THR A 136 10.90 2.52 -18.89
C THR A 136 10.33 3.13 -17.62
N CYS A 137 11.00 4.14 -17.09
CA CYS A 137 10.64 4.82 -15.86
C CYS A 137 9.91 6.14 -16.13
N LEU A 138 8.99 6.45 -15.23
CA LEU A 138 8.32 7.74 -15.19
C LEU A 138 9.38 8.85 -14.97
N SER A 139 9.38 9.83 -15.85
CA SER A 139 10.31 10.95 -15.84
C SER A 139 9.56 12.27 -15.85
N ALA A 140 10.03 13.22 -15.05
CA ALA A 140 9.68 14.61 -15.22
C ALA A 140 10.29 15.16 -16.51
N GLY A 141 9.49 15.91 -17.24
CA GLY A 141 9.90 16.71 -18.39
C GLY A 141 10.40 18.08 -17.94
N ARG A 142 10.36 19.05 -18.85
CA ARG A 142 10.91 20.40 -18.60
C ARG A 142 9.88 21.41 -18.09
N LYS A 143 8.60 21.04 -18.04
CA LYS A 143 7.48 21.92 -17.70
C LYS A 143 6.56 21.24 -16.69
N TYR A 144 5.74 22.04 -16.03
CA TYR A 144 4.81 21.65 -14.96
C TYR A 144 3.89 20.46 -15.30
N ASN A 145 3.57 20.26 -16.59
CA ASN A 145 2.61 19.23 -17.03
C ASN A 145 3.24 18.25 -18.03
N ASP A 146 4.57 18.26 -18.14
CA ASP A 146 5.31 17.46 -19.10
C ASP A 146 5.85 16.24 -18.38
N TYR A 147 5.12 15.12 -18.45
CA TYR A 147 5.54 13.84 -17.89
C TYR A 147 5.83 12.88 -19.04
N ARG A 148 6.92 12.13 -18.90
CA ARG A 148 7.47 11.30 -19.97
C ARG A 148 7.88 9.95 -19.44
N LEU A 149 8.24 9.08 -20.37
CA LEU A 149 8.91 7.83 -20.12
C LEU A 149 10.37 7.96 -20.56
N ALA A 150 11.29 7.48 -19.75
CA ALA A 150 12.72 7.48 -20.02
C ALA A 150 13.37 6.18 -19.50
N PRO A 151 14.54 5.78 -20.00
CA PRO A 151 15.25 4.61 -19.46
C PRO A 151 15.47 4.71 -17.95
N CYS A 152 15.20 3.62 -17.22
CA CYS A 152 15.46 3.53 -15.79
C CYS A 152 16.96 3.48 -15.48
N GLN A 153 17.34 3.88 -14.26
CA GLN A 153 18.73 3.86 -13.78
C GLN A 153 18.90 2.84 -12.64
N GLU A 154 18.67 1.56 -12.96
CA GLU A 154 18.69 0.45 -11.99
C GLU A 154 20.09 0.02 -11.51
N ASN A 155 21.16 0.62 -12.05
CA ASN A 155 22.52 0.31 -11.61
C ASN A 155 22.85 1.09 -10.33
N GLU A 156 22.98 0.37 -9.21
CA GLU A 156 23.28 0.93 -7.87
C GLU A 156 24.55 1.80 -7.82
N LYS A 157 25.48 1.63 -8.78
CA LYS A 157 26.70 2.45 -8.87
C LYS A 157 26.46 3.83 -9.49
N ILE A 158 25.30 4.05 -10.11
CA ILE A 158 24.96 5.27 -10.83
C ILE A 158 23.99 6.08 -9.97
N THR A 159 24.32 7.35 -9.75
CA THR A 159 23.39 8.28 -9.12
C THR A 159 22.19 8.51 -10.02
N VAL A 160 21.00 8.20 -9.51
CA VAL A 160 19.75 8.39 -10.24
C VAL A 160 19.47 9.89 -10.42
N SER A 161 19.12 10.29 -11.64
CA SER A 161 18.74 11.66 -11.95
C SER A 161 17.45 12.04 -11.20
N PRO A 162 17.36 13.25 -10.59
CA PRO A 162 16.14 13.69 -9.93
C PRO A 162 14.91 13.72 -10.85
N LYS A 163 15.10 13.76 -12.17
CA LYS A 163 14.03 13.64 -13.17
C LYS A 163 13.32 12.30 -13.14
N LEU A 164 14.00 11.22 -12.77
CA LEU A 164 13.45 9.87 -12.64
C LEU A 164 12.90 9.60 -11.24
N LEU A 165 13.18 10.48 -10.28
CA LEU A 165 12.82 10.29 -8.89
C LEU A 165 11.49 10.94 -8.56
N TRP A 166 10.66 10.16 -7.87
CA TRP A 166 9.34 10.52 -7.39
C TRP A 166 9.25 10.33 -5.90
N PHE A 167 8.39 11.12 -5.28
CA PHE A 167 8.09 11.05 -3.87
C PHE A 167 6.58 10.87 -3.67
N PHE A 168 6.22 9.90 -2.83
CA PHE A 168 4.84 9.66 -2.42
C PHE A 168 4.50 10.62 -1.28
N SER A 169 3.94 11.76 -1.64
CA SER A 169 3.51 12.77 -0.66
C SER A 169 2.07 12.53 -0.21
N PRO A 170 1.66 13.07 0.95
CA PRO A 170 0.24 13.16 1.31
C PRO A 170 -0.58 13.76 0.16
N ALA A 171 -1.81 13.27 0.00
CA ALA A 171 -2.72 13.76 -1.03
C ALA A 171 -2.86 15.29 -0.97
N SER A 172 -2.91 15.93 -2.15
CA SER A 172 -3.17 17.37 -2.26
C SER A 172 -4.65 17.64 -1.98
N MET A 173 -5.01 17.79 -0.70
CA MET A 173 -6.36 18.07 -0.23
C MET A 173 -6.32 18.88 1.07
N PRO A 174 -7.42 19.56 1.46
CA PRO A 174 -7.50 20.21 2.77
C PRO A 174 -7.27 19.19 3.88
N ALA A 175 -6.28 19.45 4.74
CA ALA A 175 -5.97 18.62 5.88
C ALA A 175 -6.48 19.27 7.17
N LYS A 176 -6.77 18.45 8.18
CA LYS A 176 -7.05 18.88 9.56
C LYS A 176 -5.89 18.43 10.43
N LEU A 177 -5.55 19.25 11.42
CA LEU A 177 -4.56 18.88 12.42
C LEU A 177 -5.11 17.78 13.33
N SER A 178 -4.23 16.88 13.73
CA SER A 178 -4.51 15.81 14.68
C SER A 178 -3.45 15.83 15.79
N PRO A 179 -3.83 16.12 17.05
CA PRO A 179 -5.17 16.54 17.48
C PRO A 179 -5.54 17.93 16.94
N ALA A 180 -6.83 18.27 16.99
CA ALA A 180 -7.26 19.63 16.73
C ALA A 180 -6.63 20.60 17.74
N PHE A 181 -6.35 21.85 17.32
CA PHE A 181 -5.87 22.86 18.27
C PHE A 181 -6.87 23.03 19.43
N PRO A 182 -6.39 23.19 20.67
CA PRO A 182 -7.27 23.56 21.77
C PRO A 182 -7.94 24.90 21.44
N ILE A 183 -9.27 24.94 21.52
CA ILE A 183 -10.03 26.19 21.39
C ILE A 183 -9.72 26.99 22.65
N ALA A 184 -8.93 28.07 22.52
CA ALA A 184 -8.73 29.00 23.62
C ALA A 184 -10.09 29.67 23.92
N VAL A 185 -10.69 29.34 25.05
CA VAL A 185 -11.81 30.11 25.59
C VAL A 185 -11.23 31.41 26.09
N ILE A 186 -11.39 32.48 25.31
CA ILE A 186 -11.10 33.83 25.80
C ILE A 186 -12.25 34.17 26.74
N GLU A 187 -12.04 34.01 28.05
CA GLU A 187 -12.91 34.61 29.04
C GLU A 187 -12.88 36.13 28.82
N LYS A 188 -14.03 36.69 28.48
CA LYS A 188 -14.20 38.14 28.50
C LYS A 188 -14.37 38.55 29.96
N GLU A 189 -13.40 39.30 30.48
CA GLU A 189 -13.56 40.08 31.71
C GLU A 189 -14.67 41.13 31.56
#